data_AF-A0A346PID7-F1
#
_entry.id   AF-A0A346PID7-F1
#
_cell.length_a   1.000
_cell.length_b   1.000
_cell.length_c   1.000
_cell.angle_alpha   90.00
_cell.angle_beta   90.00
_cell.angle_gamma   90.00
#
_symmetry.space_group_name_H-M   'P 1'
#
loop_
_entity.id
_entity.type
_entity.pdbx_description
1 polymer ?
#
loop_
_entity_poly.entity_id
_entity_poly.type
_entity_poly.pdbx_seq_one_letter_code
_entity_poly.pdbx_strand_id
1 'polypeptide(L)'
;MERPLALAGFESQSATAHTMTVLGGVVVFVLGYFGAVTAVYGDVSVLALEVNVGAQRVGGVAGAVLVWAYFALAFVRGYGSPIGNTVVYPLVIVVVTPFLARWAVFGPDISGLIHRFVGLFLLEPLVTTLLVVFPGLATGTTVLFLWATLLTEKRRREWERTHLPAAFLEAFVDEPLE
;
A
#
# COMPACT_ATOMS: atom_id res chain seq x y z
N MET A 1 -0.01 25.18 -5.12
CA MET A 1 0.62 24.73 -3.86
C MET A 1 1.73 23.77 -4.23
N GLU A 2 2.96 24.07 -3.85
CA GLU A 2 4.09 23.15 -4.00
C GLU A 2 3.79 21.89 -3.15
N ARG A 3 3.73 20.72 -3.79
CA ARG A 3 3.62 19.46 -3.05
C ARG A 3 4.97 19.22 -2.36
N PRO A 4 5.00 18.66 -1.14
CA PRO A 4 6.26 18.24 -0.52
C PRO A 4 7.05 17.39 -1.50
N LEU A 5 8.34 17.70 -1.69
CA LEU A 5 9.21 17.12 -2.73
C LEU A 5 9.14 15.59 -2.79
N ALA A 6 9.03 14.95 -1.63
CA ALA A 6 9.00 13.50 -1.53
C ALA A 6 7.64 12.84 -1.87
N LEU A 7 6.56 13.63 -1.95
CA LEU A 7 5.23 13.22 -2.42
C LEU A 7 4.98 13.55 -3.90
N ALA A 8 5.92 14.23 -4.56
CA ALA A 8 5.87 14.46 -5.99
C ALA A 8 5.97 13.12 -6.75
N GLY A 9 5.26 13.02 -7.88
CA GLY A 9 5.38 11.87 -8.77
C GLY A 9 6.78 11.79 -9.39
N PHE A 10 7.14 10.63 -9.92
CA PHE A 10 8.35 10.51 -10.74
C PHE A 10 8.28 11.43 -11.96
N GLU A 11 9.44 11.96 -12.37
CA GLU A 11 9.57 13.11 -13.28
C GLU A 11 8.93 12.89 -14.66
N SER A 12 8.95 11.66 -15.16
CA SER A 12 8.43 11.30 -16.49
C SER A 12 7.00 10.75 -16.48
N GLN A 13 6.33 10.69 -15.32
CA GLN A 13 5.01 10.04 -15.22
C GLN A 13 3.86 11.00 -15.56
N SER A 14 2.99 10.61 -16.49
CA SER A 14 1.73 11.31 -16.74
C SER A 14 0.73 11.14 -15.57
N ALA A 15 -0.14 12.14 -15.37
CA ALA A 15 -1.19 12.06 -14.34
C ALA A 15 -2.08 10.81 -14.49
N THR A 16 -2.40 10.43 -15.73
CA THR A 16 -3.17 9.22 -16.02
C THR A 16 -2.43 7.96 -15.60
N ALA A 17 -1.13 7.84 -15.91
CA ALA A 17 -0.34 6.69 -15.49
C ALA A 17 -0.28 6.58 -13.96
N HIS A 18 -0.16 7.71 -13.27
CA HIS A 18 -0.18 7.77 -11.81
C HIS A 18 -1.51 7.27 -11.24
N THR A 19 -2.64 7.80 -11.74
CA THR A 19 -3.98 7.35 -11.32
C THR A 19 -4.18 5.86 -11.58
N MET A 20 -3.76 5.35 -12.74
CA MET A 20 -3.87 3.93 -13.07
C MET A 20 -3.01 3.05 -12.15
N THR A 21 -1.84 3.52 -11.71
CA THR A 21 -1.03 2.81 -10.69
C THR A 21 -1.79 2.71 -9.37
N VAL A 22 -2.37 3.81 -8.90
CA VAL A 22 -3.12 3.81 -7.62
C VAL A 22 -4.35 2.90 -7.72
N LEU A 23 -5.13 3.00 -8.80
CA LEU A 23 -6.29 2.13 -9.03
C LEU A 23 -5.89 0.65 -9.15
N GLY A 24 -4.76 0.36 -9.82
CA GLY A 24 -4.20 -0.98 -9.89
C GLY A 24 -3.90 -1.55 -8.50
N GLY A 25 -3.32 -0.74 -7.61
CA GLY A 25 -3.10 -1.10 -6.21
C GLY A 25 -4.38 -1.44 -5.45
N VAL A 26 -5.46 -0.66 -5.64
CA VAL A 26 -6.77 -0.94 -5.05
C VAL A 26 -7.33 -2.28 -5.56
N VAL A 27 -7.27 -2.53 -6.87
CA VAL A 27 -7.74 -3.79 -7.47
C VAL A 27 -6.94 -4.98 -6.93
N VAL A 28 -5.61 -4.88 -6.90
CA VAL A 28 -4.73 -5.93 -6.36
C VAL A 28 -5.05 -6.22 -4.90
N PHE A 29 -5.28 -5.18 -4.09
CA PHE A 29 -5.68 -5.34 -2.70
C PHE A 29 -7.01 -6.09 -2.59
N VAL A 30 -8.04 -5.68 -3.32
CA VAL A 30 -9.38 -6.29 -3.30
C VAL A 30 -9.32 -7.76 -3.70
N LEU A 31 -8.55 -8.09 -4.75
CA LEU A 31 -8.34 -9.47 -5.19
C LEU A 31 -7.64 -10.31 -4.13
N GLY A 32 -6.60 -9.77 -3.48
CA GLY A 32 -5.93 -10.45 -2.36
C GLY A 32 -6.84 -10.65 -1.17
N TYR A 33 -7.59 -9.61 -0.81
CA TYR A 33 -8.46 -9.58 0.37
C TYR A 33 -9.57 -10.61 0.28
N PHE A 34 -10.39 -10.55 -0.78
CA PHE A 34 -11.47 -11.51 -0.97
C PHE A 34 -10.94 -12.87 -1.41
N GLY A 35 -9.94 -12.91 -2.29
CA GLY A 35 -9.38 -14.16 -2.80
C GLY A 35 -8.82 -15.06 -1.70
N ALA A 36 -8.06 -14.49 -0.75
CA ALA A 36 -7.53 -15.25 0.38
C ALA A 36 -8.64 -15.75 1.31
N VAL A 37 -9.67 -14.94 1.55
CA VAL A 37 -10.81 -15.34 2.38
C VAL A 37 -11.57 -16.48 1.72
N THR A 38 -11.90 -16.36 0.43
CA THR A 38 -12.54 -17.44 -0.33
C THR A 38 -11.70 -18.71 -0.30
N ALA A 39 -10.38 -18.60 -0.45
CA ALA A 39 -9.49 -19.76 -0.47
C ALA A 39 -9.41 -20.47 0.89
N VAL A 40 -9.42 -19.73 2.00
CA VAL A 40 -9.26 -20.28 3.36
C VAL A 40 -10.59 -20.71 3.98
N TYR A 41 -11.65 -19.94 3.77
CA TYR A 41 -12.95 -20.12 4.42
C TYR A 41 -14.04 -20.66 3.49
N GLY A 42 -13.79 -20.73 2.18
CA GLY A 42 -14.74 -21.25 1.19
C GLY A 42 -15.91 -20.32 0.86
N ASP A 43 -16.11 -19.25 1.63
CA ASP A 43 -17.21 -18.31 1.44
C ASP A 43 -16.79 -16.89 1.81
N VAL A 44 -17.16 -15.92 0.98
CA VAL A 44 -16.94 -14.48 1.20
C VAL A 44 -17.89 -13.94 2.26
N SER A 45 -19.05 -14.58 2.49
CA SER A 45 -20.05 -14.15 3.47
C SER A 45 -19.52 -14.09 4.91
N VAL A 46 -18.41 -14.77 5.23
CA VAL A 46 -17.73 -14.68 6.53
C VAL A 46 -17.16 -13.28 6.81
N LEU A 47 -17.07 -12.42 5.78
CA LEU A 47 -16.72 -11.01 5.89
C LEU A 47 -17.92 -10.09 6.09
N ALA A 48 -19.14 -10.63 6.00
CA ALA A 48 -20.34 -9.91 6.39
C ALA A 48 -20.25 -9.52 7.88
N LEU A 49 -20.98 -8.46 8.20
CA LEU A 49 -20.76 -7.60 9.37
C LEU A 49 -20.65 -8.36 10.69
N GLU A 50 -19.62 -8.00 11.46
CA GLU A 50 -19.25 -8.48 12.81
C GLU A 50 -19.00 -9.99 13.01
N VAL A 51 -19.06 -10.85 11.99
CA VAL A 51 -19.05 -12.31 12.24
C VAL A 51 -17.64 -12.87 12.53
N ASN A 52 -16.57 -12.37 11.89
CA ASN A 52 -15.26 -13.02 12.00
C ASN A 52 -14.05 -12.08 11.82
N VAL A 53 -13.49 -11.60 12.93
CA VAL A 53 -12.24 -10.80 12.95
C VAL A 53 -11.05 -11.57 12.37
N GLY A 54 -11.03 -12.90 12.53
CA GLY A 54 -9.98 -13.77 11.97
C GLY A 54 -9.97 -13.73 10.43
N ALA A 55 -11.14 -13.88 9.79
CA ALA A 55 -11.25 -13.80 8.34
C ALA A 55 -10.83 -12.42 7.80
N GLN A 56 -11.21 -11.34 8.51
CA GLN A 56 -10.78 -9.98 8.16
C GLN A 56 -9.25 -9.82 8.24
N ARG A 57 -8.59 -10.45 9.23
CA ARG A 57 -7.13 -10.45 9.36
C ARG A 57 -6.47 -11.24 8.24
N VAL A 58 -6.97 -12.43 7.90
CA VAL A 58 -6.42 -13.24 6.80
C VAL A 58 -6.50 -12.49 5.48
N GLY A 59 -7.69 -11.99 5.13
CA GLY A 59 -7.85 -11.18 3.92
C GLY A 59 -6.99 -9.91 3.97
N GLY A 60 -6.97 -9.23 5.12
CA GLY A 60 -6.17 -8.03 5.32
C GLY A 60 -4.70 -8.26 5.05
N VAL A 61 -4.09 -9.28 5.69
CA VAL A 61 -2.68 -9.65 5.52
C VAL A 61 -2.38 -9.99 4.06
N ALA A 62 -3.20 -10.82 3.41
CA ALA A 62 -2.99 -11.18 2.01
C ALA A 62 -3.07 -9.97 1.08
N GLY A 63 -4.10 -9.13 1.25
CA GLY A 63 -4.24 -7.88 0.50
C GLY A 63 -3.05 -6.94 0.74
N ALA A 64 -2.57 -6.82 1.99
CA ALA A 64 -1.44 -5.99 2.36
C ALA A 64 -0.13 -6.46 1.72
N VAL A 65 0.15 -7.76 1.74
CA VAL A 65 1.31 -8.36 1.07
C VAL A 65 1.29 -8.06 -0.42
N LEU A 66 0.16 -8.29 -1.09
CA LEU A 66 0.06 -8.06 -2.54
C LEU A 66 0.17 -6.58 -2.91
N VAL A 67 -0.47 -5.68 -2.15
CA VAL A 67 -0.45 -4.24 -2.49
C VAL A 67 0.94 -3.64 -2.27
N TRP A 68 1.64 -3.99 -1.19
CA TRP A 68 3.01 -3.52 -0.98
C TRP A 68 3.98 -4.11 -2.02
N ALA A 69 3.83 -5.38 -2.39
CA ALA A 69 4.61 -5.97 -3.48
C ALA A 69 4.34 -5.24 -4.81
N TYR A 70 3.07 -4.94 -5.12
CA TYR A 70 2.68 -4.19 -6.31
C TYR A 70 3.34 -2.81 -6.36
N PHE A 71 3.25 -2.02 -5.28
CA PHE A 71 3.85 -0.69 -5.26
C PHE A 71 5.38 -0.71 -5.21
N ALA A 72 6.00 -1.72 -4.62
CA ALA A 72 7.44 -1.93 -4.72
C ALA A 72 7.86 -2.18 -6.18
N LEU A 73 7.11 -3.00 -6.93
CA LEU A 73 7.37 -3.21 -8.35
C LEU A 73 7.07 -1.96 -9.20
N ALA A 74 6.03 -1.20 -8.85
CA ALA A 74 5.74 0.08 -9.50
C ALA A 74 6.86 1.09 -9.29
N PHE A 75 7.39 1.16 -8.06
CA PHE A 75 8.58 1.94 -7.72
C PHE A 75 9.77 1.52 -8.56
N VAL A 76 10.11 0.22 -8.62
CA VAL A 76 11.22 -0.29 -9.45
C VAL A 76 11.10 0.14 -10.91
N ARG A 77 9.86 0.22 -11.43
CA ARG A 77 9.58 0.66 -12.80
C ARG A 77 9.42 2.17 -12.98
N GLY A 78 9.63 2.98 -11.95
CA GLY A 78 9.52 4.43 -12.02
C GLY A 78 8.09 4.96 -12.18
N TYR A 79 7.08 4.19 -11.76
CA TYR A 79 5.68 4.62 -11.74
C TYR A 79 5.26 4.98 -10.33
N GLY A 80 4.52 6.09 -10.14
CA GLY A 80 3.98 6.53 -8.87
C GLY A 80 4.79 7.66 -8.25
N SER A 81 5.07 7.56 -6.95
CA SER A 81 5.96 8.49 -6.25
C SER A 81 6.83 7.74 -5.23
N PRO A 82 8.02 8.25 -4.88
CA PRO A 82 8.93 7.54 -3.97
C PRO A 82 8.29 7.21 -2.62
N ILE A 83 7.80 8.22 -1.88
CA ILE A 83 7.14 7.99 -0.59
C ILE A 83 5.70 7.49 -0.78
N GLY A 84 5.03 7.92 -1.85
CA GLY A 84 3.64 7.48 -2.07
C GLY A 84 3.55 5.99 -2.30
N ASN A 85 4.44 5.42 -3.11
CA ASN A 85 4.45 3.98 -3.37
C ASN A 85 4.89 3.16 -2.16
N THR A 86 5.89 3.63 -1.43
CA THR A 86 6.50 2.82 -0.36
C THR A 86 5.66 2.84 0.92
N VAL A 87 4.99 3.97 1.20
CA VAL A 87 4.29 4.19 2.47
C VAL A 87 2.85 4.62 2.28
N VAL A 88 2.60 5.74 1.58
CA VAL A 88 1.29 6.42 1.68
C VAL A 88 0.18 5.63 0.99
N TYR A 89 0.32 5.28 -0.29
CA TYR A 89 -0.72 4.59 -1.04
C TYR A 89 -1.01 3.19 -0.49
N PRO A 90 -0.01 2.32 -0.23
CA PRO A 90 -0.30 1.03 0.36
C PRO A 90 -1.00 1.15 1.71
N LEU A 91 -0.54 2.06 2.59
CA LEU A 91 -1.13 2.24 3.91
C LEU A 91 -2.58 2.71 3.83
N VAL A 92 -2.86 3.74 3.02
CA VAL A 92 -4.23 4.23 2.80
C VAL A 92 -5.11 3.13 2.24
N ILE A 93 -4.62 2.36 1.26
CA ILE A 93 -5.38 1.27 0.66
C ILE A 93 -5.69 0.19 1.69
N VAL A 94 -4.71 -0.24 2.48
CA VAL A 94 -4.90 -1.27 3.52
C VAL A 94 -5.83 -0.82 4.63
N VAL A 95 -5.79 0.46 5.01
CA VAL A 95 -6.65 0.98 6.08
C VAL A 95 -8.08 1.21 5.58
N VAL A 96 -8.27 1.74 4.38
CA VAL A 96 -9.58 2.23 3.91
C VAL A 96 -10.31 1.19 3.05
N THR A 97 -9.60 0.51 2.16
CA THR A 97 -10.22 -0.37 1.15
C THR A 97 -10.98 -1.54 1.75
N PRO A 98 -10.55 -2.21 2.85
CA PRO A 98 -11.36 -3.26 3.46
C PRO A 98 -12.76 -2.81 3.87
N PHE A 99 -12.91 -1.55 4.32
CA PHE A 99 -14.21 -1.01 4.71
C PHE A 99 -15.05 -0.73 3.48
N LEU A 100 -14.51 0.01 2.51
CA LEU A 100 -15.23 0.36 1.28
C LEU A 100 -15.64 -0.89 0.48
N ALA A 101 -14.74 -1.85 0.36
CA ALA A 101 -14.98 -3.08 -0.38
C ALA A 101 -16.07 -3.94 0.27
N ARG A 102 -16.05 -4.08 1.60
CA ARG A 102 -17.11 -4.79 2.32
C ARG A 102 -18.43 -4.04 2.28
N TRP A 103 -18.43 -2.70 2.40
CA TRP A 103 -19.66 -1.91 2.25
C TRP A 103 -20.27 -2.02 0.86
N ALA A 104 -19.44 -2.09 -0.18
CA ALA A 104 -19.90 -2.28 -1.55
C ALA A 104 -20.56 -3.66 -1.75
N VAL A 105 -20.13 -4.69 -1.03
CA VAL A 105 -20.64 -6.07 -1.17
C VAL A 105 -21.80 -6.38 -0.22
N PHE A 106 -21.74 -5.91 1.03
CA PHE A 106 -22.67 -6.28 2.11
C PHE A 106 -23.56 -5.14 2.60
N GLY A 107 -23.37 -3.93 2.07
CA GLY A 107 -24.05 -2.72 2.54
C GLY A 107 -23.29 -1.99 3.67
N PRO A 108 -23.66 -0.72 3.93
CA PRO A 108 -22.99 0.11 4.92
C PRO A 108 -23.33 -0.31 6.36
N ASP A 109 -22.32 -0.29 7.24
CA ASP A 109 -22.45 -0.56 8.67
C ASP A 109 -21.92 0.62 9.49
N ILE A 110 -22.75 1.66 9.54
CA ILE A 110 -22.42 2.89 10.25
C ILE A 110 -22.48 2.66 11.77
N SER A 111 -23.37 1.78 12.24
CA SER A 111 -23.53 1.47 13.66
C SER A 111 -22.31 0.74 14.22
N GLY A 112 -21.86 -0.35 13.57
CA GLY A 112 -20.67 -1.08 13.97
C GLY A 112 -19.39 -0.25 13.89
N LEU A 113 -19.31 0.69 12.92
CA LEU A 113 -18.20 1.65 12.84
C LEU A 113 -18.14 2.53 14.09
N ILE A 114 -19.26 3.13 14.50
CA ILE A 114 -19.32 4.02 15.67
C ILE A 114 -18.94 3.25 16.95
N HIS A 115 -19.47 2.04 17.13
CA HIS A 115 -19.14 1.20 18.30
C HIS A 115 -17.66 0.85 18.40
N ARG A 116 -16.95 0.71 17.27
CA ARG A 116 -15.52 0.37 17.24
C ARG A 116 -14.58 1.49 17.70
N PHE A 117 -15.03 2.75 17.64
CA PHE A 117 -14.20 3.93 17.94
C PHE A 117 -14.55 4.62 19.27
N VAL A 118 -15.48 4.09 20.05
CA VAL A 118 -15.89 4.65 21.35
C VAL A 118 -15.43 3.75 22.50
N GLY A 119 -14.47 4.22 23.32
CA GLY A 119 -14.01 3.55 24.56
C GLY A 119 -12.65 2.82 24.49
N LEU A 120 -12.38 1.89 25.43
CA LEU A 120 -11.18 1.01 25.50
C LEU A 120 -11.03 0.06 24.27
N PHE A 121 -12.02 0.05 23.38
CA PHE A 121 -12.07 -0.78 22.16
C PHE A 121 -11.13 -0.32 21.04
N LEU A 122 -10.43 0.81 21.16
CA LEU A 122 -9.47 1.29 20.15
C LEU A 122 -8.23 0.38 19.98
N LEU A 123 -7.89 -0.42 21.00
CA LEU A 123 -6.71 -1.28 20.94
C LEU A 123 -6.82 -2.41 19.91
N GLU A 124 -8.00 -3.02 19.76
CA GLU A 124 -8.18 -4.14 18.84
C GLU A 124 -8.09 -3.74 17.35
N PRO A 125 -8.70 -2.63 16.90
CA PRO A 125 -8.48 -2.07 15.56
C PRO A 125 -7.02 -1.69 15.31
N LEU A 126 -6.33 -1.12 16.30
CA LEU A 126 -4.91 -0.76 16.18
C LEU A 126 -4.04 -2.01 16.03
N VAL A 127 -4.20 -3.01 16.90
CA VAL A 127 -3.47 -4.28 16.82
C VAL A 127 -3.76 -4.99 15.50
N THR A 128 -5.02 -5.01 15.07
CA THR A 128 -5.41 -5.62 13.79
C THR A 128 -4.75 -4.90 12.61
N THR A 129 -4.71 -3.56 12.64
CA THR A 129 -4.04 -2.76 11.61
C THR A 129 -2.54 -3.06 11.59
N LEU A 130 -1.88 -3.10 12.75
CA LEU A 130 -0.45 -3.42 12.84
C LEU A 130 -0.14 -4.84 12.32
N LEU A 131 -0.95 -5.83 12.70
CA LEU A 131 -0.82 -7.21 12.24
C LEU A 131 -0.96 -7.35 10.73
N VAL A 132 -1.78 -6.50 10.10
CA VAL A 132 -2.00 -6.50 8.66
C VAL A 132 -0.91 -5.71 7.92
N VAL A 133 -0.52 -4.55 8.45
CA VAL A 133 0.47 -3.67 7.80
C VAL A 133 1.86 -4.27 7.84
N PHE A 134 2.26 -4.91 8.95
CA PHE A 134 3.64 -5.39 9.12
C PHE A 134 4.07 -6.43 8.06
N PRO A 135 3.29 -7.48 7.75
CA PRO A 135 3.62 -8.39 6.66
C PRO A 135 3.71 -7.72 5.29
N GLY A 136 2.83 -6.75 5.02
CA GLY A 136 2.86 -5.96 3.79
C GLY A 136 4.16 -5.15 3.68
N LEU A 137 4.46 -4.36 4.71
CA LEU A 137 5.68 -3.56 4.79
C LEU A 137 6.93 -4.41 4.67
N ALA A 138 7.00 -5.55 5.37
CA ALA A 138 8.10 -6.49 5.28
C ALA A 138 8.29 -6.99 3.84
N THR A 139 7.21 -7.37 3.16
CA THR A 139 7.24 -7.82 1.76
C THR A 139 7.76 -6.72 0.83
N GLY A 140 7.22 -5.50 0.93
CA GLY A 140 7.67 -4.38 0.11
C GLY A 140 9.15 -4.07 0.33
N THR A 141 9.58 -4.08 1.59
CA THR A 141 10.99 -3.88 1.96
C THR A 141 11.89 -4.98 1.37
N THR A 142 11.48 -6.25 1.44
CA THR A 142 12.22 -7.36 0.84
C THR A 142 12.34 -7.21 -0.67
N VAL A 143 11.27 -6.85 -1.38
CA VAL A 143 11.32 -6.64 -2.84
C VAL A 143 12.28 -5.52 -3.21
N LEU A 144 12.20 -4.38 -2.50
CA LEU A 144 13.10 -3.25 -2.74
C LEU A 144 14.54 -3.56 -2.38
N PHE A 145 14.77 -4.28 -1.27
CA PHE A 145 16.09 -4.73 -0.87
C PHE A 145 16.71 -5.66 -1.93
N LEU A 146 15.96 -6.66 -2.41
CA LEU A 146 16.42 -7.56 -3.47
C LEU A 146 16.72 -6.80 -4.76
N TRP A 147 15.90 -5.82 -5.12
CA TRP A 147 16.18 -4.98 -6.28
C TRP A 147 17.46 -4.16 -6.09
N ALA A 148 17.63 -3.54 -4.93
CA ALA A 148 18.80 -2.72 -4.61
C ALA A 148 20.11 -3.54 -4.62
N THR A 149 20.09 -4.79 -4.11
CA THR A 149 21.28 -5.65 -4.10
C THR A 149 21.67 -6.16 -5.49
N LEU A 150 20.73 -6.20 -6.43
CA LEU A 150 20.97 -6.59 -7.83
C LEU A 150 21.40 -5.41 -8.72
N LEU A 151 21.29 -4.17 -8.23
CA LEU A 151 21.69 -2.99 -8.98
C LEU A 151 23.18 -2.70 -8.83
N THR A 152 23.85 -2.48 -9.95
CA THR A 152 25.17 -1.85 -9.95
C THR A 152 25.04 -0.36 -9.68
N GLU A 153 26.08 0.26 -9.11
CA GLU A 153 26.13 1.71 -8.87
C GLU A 153 25.76 2.52 -10.13
N LYS A 154 26.28 2.11 -11.29
CA LYS A 154 25.98 2.76 -12.58
C LYS A 154 24.48 2.70 -12.92
N ARG A 155 23.86 1.52 -12.77
CA ARG A 155 22.43 1.33 -13.07
C ARG A 155 21.54 2.06 -12.06
N ARG A 156 21.96 2.12 -10.78
CA ARG A 156 21.25 2.89 -9.76
C ARG A 156 21.22 4.37 -10.13
N ARG A 157 22.38 4.97 -10.41
CA ARG A 157 22.47 6.39 -10.81
C ARG A 157 21.71 6.71 -12.09
N GLU A 158 21.73 5.80 -13.06
CA GLU A 158 20.94 5.94 -14.29
C GLU A 158 19.44 5.93 -14.00
N TRP A 159 18.98 5.00 -13.15
CA TRP A 159 17.59 4.93 -12.72
C TRP A 159 17.17 6.19 -11.96
N GLU A 160 17.98 6.63 -11.00
CA GLU A 160 17.76 7.85 -10.20
C GLU A 160 17.59 9.07 -11.11
N ARG A 161 18.53 9.29 -12.04
CA ARG A 161 18.48 10.41 -13.00
C ARG A 161 17.30 10.37 -13.96
N THR A 162 16.77 9.19 -14.25
CA THR A 162 15.68 9.02 -15.21
C THR A 162 14.30 9.24 -14.57
N HIS A 163 14.17 8.98 -13.27
CA HIS A 163 12.86 8.91 -12.63
C HIS A 163 12.71 9.89 -11.46
N LEU A 164 13.75 10.15 -10.68
CA LEU A 164 13.65 11.05 -9.54
C LEU A 164 13.67 12.51 -10.00
N PRO A 165 12.73 13.35 -9.53
CA PRO A 165 12.76 14.78 -9.81
C PRO A 165 14.11 15.39 -9.43
N ALA A 166 14.63 16.32 -10.24
CA ALA A 166 15.91 17.00 -9.97
C ALA A 166 16.01 17.57 -8.53
N ALA A 167 14.94 18.20 -8.04
CA ALA A 167 14.90 18.74 -6.68
C ALA A 167 14.90 17.64 -5.57
N PHE A 168 14.50 16.41 -5.90
CA PHE A 168 14.65 15.26 -4.99
C PHE A 168 16.08 14.72 -5.02
N LEU A 169 16.71 14.67 -6.19
CA LEU A 169 18.12 14.29 -6.32
C LEU A 169 19.02 15.24 -5.53
N GLU A 170 18.85 16.54 -5.71
CA GLU A 170 19.64 17.57 -5.02
C GLU A 170 19.46 17.53 -3.50
N ALA A 171 18.25 17.23 -3.01
CA ALA A 171 17.96 17.25 -1.58
C ALA A 171 18.34 15.96 -0.84
N PHE A 172 18.39 14.81 -1.53
CA PHE A 172 18.48 13.50 -0.87
C PHE A 172 19.54 12.54 -1.45
N VAL A 173 20.07 12.82 -2.64
CA VAL A 173 20.97 11.90 -3.36
C VAL A 173 22.32 12.52 -3.64
N ASP A 174 22.36 13.79 -4.05
CA ASP A 174 23.61 14.51 -4.23
C ASP A 174 24.16 14.89 -2.85
N GLU A 175 25.30 14.32 -2.47
CA GLU A 175 26.03 14.79 -1.28
C GLU A 175 26.47 16.25 -1.51
N PRO A 176 26.26 17.16 -0.56
CA PRO A 176 26.95 18.44 -0.59
C PRO A 176 28.45 18.13 -0.57
N LEU A 177 29.18 18.64 -1.55
CA LEU A 177 30.64 18.59 -1.57
C LEU A 177 31.16 19.24 -0.29
N GLU A 178 31.57 18.43 0.69
CA GLU A 178 32.53 18.82 1.75
C GLU A 178 33.96 18.49 1.29
#